data_AF-A0A452Z3S8-F1
#
_entry.id   AF-A0A452Z3S8-F1
#
_cell.length_a   1.000
_cell.length_b   1.000
_cell.length_c   1.000
_cell.angle_alpha   90.00
_cell.angle_beta   90.00
_cell.angle_gamma   90.00
#
_symmetry.space_group_name_H-M   'P 1'
#
loop_
_entity.id
_entity.type
_entity.pdbx_description
1 polymer ?
#
loop_
_entity_poly.entity_id
_entity_poly.type
_entity_poly.pdbx_seq_one_letter_code
_entity_poly.pdbx_strand_id
1 'polypeptide(L)' 'CLQVVLTSTNPLELCVNGMSFSRRASKWANSALVVTVSSHDFEPFQSHGSLAGVEFQREYERRAAMMG' A
#
# COMPACT_ATOMS: atom_id res chain seq x y z
N CYS A 1 -0.14 16.70 -12.69
CA CYS A 1 0.79 15.59 -12.85
C CYS A 1 1.32 15.22 -11.49
N LEU A 2 1.13 13.94 -11.15
CA LEU A 2 1.30 13.38 -9.82
C LEU A 2 2.77 12.99 -9.59
N GLN A 3 3.12 12.73 -8.33
CA GLN A 3 4.36 12.11 -7.87
C GLN A 3 3.99 10.84 -7.09
N VAL A 4 4.77 9.78 -7.26
CA VAL A 4 4.73 8.63 -6.36
C VAL A 4 5.45 9.03 -5.09
N VAL A 5 4.80 8.87 -3.94
CA VAL A 5 5.32 9.28 -2.64
C VAL A 5 5.32 8.10 -1.68
N LEU A 6 6.33 8.04 -0.82
CA LEU A 6 6.38 7.10 0.30
C LEU A 6 5.39 7.55 1.38
N THR A 7 4.53 6.63 1.81
CA THR A 7 3.51 6.85 2.84
C THR A 7 3.59 5.82 3.97
N SER A 8 4.72 5.11 4.09
CA SER A 8 4.99 4.20 5.19
C SER A 8 4.92 4.91 6.54
N THR A 9 4.28 4.29 7.53
CA THR A 9 4.23 4.76 8.92
C THR A 9 5.18 4.00 9.84
N ASN A 10 5.75 2.90 9.36
CA ASN A 10 6.73 2.06 10.04
C ASN A 10 7.97 1.89 9.15
N PRO A 11 9.20 2.02 9.69
CA PRO A 11 10.43 1.90 8.91
C PRO A 11 10.67 0.50 8.28
N LEU A 12 10.00 -0.54 8.77
CA LEU A 12 10.11 -1.91 8.25
C LEU A 12 9.06 -2.25 7.18
N GLU A 13 8.25 -1.27 6.78
CA GLU A 13 7.10 -1.44 5.90
C GLU A 13 7.20 -0.46 4.72
N LEU A 14 6.75 -0.88 3.53
CA LEU A 14 6.72 -0.05 2.33
C LEU A 14 5.28 0.18 1.87
N CYS A 15 4.87 1.44 1.84
CA CYS A 15 3.58 1.89 1.32
C CYS A 15 3.79 3.10 0.40
N VAL A 16 3.09 3.11 -0.74
CA VAL A 16 3.18 4.17 -1.75
C VAL A 16 1.81 4.73 -2.10
N ASN A 17 1.78 6.02 -2.43
CA ASN A 17 0.57 6.69 -2.91
C ASN A 17 0.91 7.74 -4.00
N GLY A 18 -0.11 8.38 -4.56
CA GLY A 18 0.00 9.49 -5.49
C GLY A 18 -0.31 10.83 -4.83
N MET A 19 0.54 11.84 -5.06
CA MET A 19 0.33 13.24 -4.64
C MET A 19 0.47 14.18 -5.83
N SER A 20 -0.20 15.33 -5.84
CA SER A 20 0.12 16.42 -6.77
C SER A 20 0.13 17.77 -6.08
N PHE A 21 1.07 18.63 -6.48
CA PHE A 21 0.97 20.07 -6.18
C PHE A 21 -0.17 20.70 -6.98
N SER A 22 -0.72 21.81 -6.48
CA SER A 22 -1.86 22.52 -7.09
C SER A 22 -1.68 22.79 -8.58
N ARG A 23 -0.48 23.24 -8.97
CA ARG A 23 -0.11 23.52 -10.37
C ARG A 23 -0.07 22.29 -11.27
N ARG A 24 -0.01 21.08 -10.70
CA ARG A 24 -0.04 19.81 -11.44
C ARG A 24 0.98 19.74 -12.60
N ALA A 25 2.17 20.33 -12.43
CA ALA A 25 3.16 20.48 -13.50
C ALA A 25 4.34 19.48 -13.47
N SER A 26 4.21 18.35 -12.76
CA SER A 26 5.25 17.28 -12.81
C SER A 26 5.37 16.70 -14.23
N LYS A 27 6.55 16.11 -14.53
CA LYS A 27 6.81 15.45 -15.82
C LYS A 27 5.91 14.22 -16.08
N TRP A 28 5.42 13.58 -15.02
CA TRP A 28 4.82 12.25 -15.09
C TRP A 28 3.37 12.25 -14.59
N ALA A 29 2.52 11.47 -15.26
CA ALA A 29 1.22 11.06 -14.72
C ALA A 29 1.37 9.69 -14.06
N ASN A 30 0.66 9.46 -12.96
CA ASN A 30 0.59 8.15 -12.32
C ASN A 30 -0.81 7.91 -11.74
N SER A 31 -1.13 6.64 -11.56
CA SER A 31 -2.32 6.14 -10.88
C SER A 31 -2.01 4.76 -10.32
N ALA A 32 -2.63 4.38 -9.21
CA ALA A 32 -2.55 3.02 -8.71
C ALA A 32 -3.40 2.10 -9.58
N LEU A 33 -2.83 0.98 -10.02
CA LEU A 33 -3.59 -0.14 -10.56
C LEU A 33 -3.87 -1.08 -9.38
N VAL A 34 -5.14 -1.20 -9.00
CA VAL A 34 -5.56 -1.91 -7.79
C VAL A 34 -6.61 -2.97 -8.11
N VAL A 35 -6.70 -3.97 -7.24
CA VAL A 35 -7.75 -4.98 -7.23
C VAL A 35 -8.41 -4.99 -5.85
N THR A 36 -9.71 -5.22 -5.82
CA THR A 36 -10.43 -5.40 -4.57
C THR A 36 -10.08 -6.76 -3.98
N VAL A 37 -9.76 -6.78 -2.69
CA VAL A 37 -9.63 -8.01 -1.89
C VAL A 37 -10.83 -8.14 -0.95
N SER A 38 -11.13 -9.37 -0.55
CA SER A 38 -12.26 -9.74 0.30
C SER A 38 -11.79 -10.56 1.50
N SER A 39 -12.71 -10.86 2.41
CA SER A 39 -12.41 -11.68 3.60
C SER A 39 -11.88 -13.08 3.31
N HIS A 40 -12.12 -13.60 2.11
CA HIS A 40 -11.57 -14.88 1.69
C HIS A 40 -10.05 -14.80 1.46
N ASP A 41 -9.55 -13.65 1.00
CA ASP A 41 -8.13 -13.47 0.65
C ASP A 41 -7.22 -13.38 1.89
N PHE A 42 -7.79 -13.03 3.05
CA PHE A 42 -7.10 -12.98 4.33
C PHE A 42 -7.51 -14.10 5.30
N GLU A 43 -8.07 -15.19 4.78
CA GLU A 43 -8.30 -16.43 5.53
C GLU A 43 -7.02 -16.96 6.24
N PRO A 44 -5.82 -16.92 5.63
CA PRO A 44 -4.59 -17.33 6.33
C PRO A 44 -4.27 -16.52 7.59
N PHE A 45 -4.88 -15.34 7.77
CA PHE A 45 -4.66 -14.43 8.90
C PHE A 45 -5.82 -14.48 9.92
N GLN A 46 -6.72 -15.46 9.83
CA GLN A 46 -7.89 -15.59 10.74
C GLN A 46 -7.52 -15.66 12.23
N SER A 47 -6.30 -16.08 12.58
CA SER A 47 -5.80 -16.04 13.96
C SER A 47 -5.82 -14.64 14.58
N HIS A 48 -5.83 -13.59 13.75
CA HIS A 48 -5.92 -12.19 14.18
C HIS A 48 -7.36 -11.67 14.30
N GLY A 49 -8.36 -12.55 14.12
CA GLY A 49 -9.78 -12.23 14.30
C GLY A 49 -10.24 -11.11 13.37
N SER A 50 -10.92 -10.11 13.94
CA SER A 50 -11.43 -8.95 13.18
C SER A 50 -10.33 -8.08 12.55
N LEU A 51 -9.07 -8.25 12.97
CA LEU A 51 -7.92 -7.53 12.44
C LEU A 51 -7.14 -8.33 11.38
N ALA A 52 -7.66 -9.47 10.91
CA ALA A 52 -7.03 -10.29 9.86
C ALA A 52 -6.66 -9.48 8.60
N GLY A 53 -7.51 -8.55 8.18
CA GLY A 53 -7.23 -7.67 7.04
C GLY A 53 -6.07 -6.70 7.28
N VAL A 54 -5.84 -6.27 8.53
CA VAL A 54 -4.70 -5.40 8.88
C VAL A 54 -3.39 -6.18 8.84
N GLU A 55 -3.38 -7.43 9.31
CA GLU A 55 -2.19 -8.27 9.19
C GLU A 55 -1.90 -8.67 7.74
N PHE A 56 -2.93 -8.91 6.94
CA PHE A 56 -2.78 -9.07 5.50
C PHE A 56 -2.07 -7.85 4.88
N GLN A 57 -2.49 -6.62 5.21
CA GLN A 57 -1.82 -5.40 4.75
C GLN A 57 -0.35 -5.34 5.18
N ARG A 58 -0.09 -5.54 6.47
CA ARG A 58 1.27 -5.49 7.05
C ARG A 58 2.21 -6.52 6.43
N GLU A 59 1.72 -7.72 6.15
CA GLU A 59 2.52 -8.77 5.50
C GLU A 59 3.02 -8.31 4.13
N TYR A 60 2.14 -7.71 3.31
CA TYR A 60 2.54 -7.22 1.99
C TYR A 60 3.42 -5.97 2.07
N GLU A 61 3.19 -5.07 3.02
CA GLU A 61 4.04 -3.90 3.23
C GLU A 61 5.47 -4.30 3.63
N ARG A 62 5.63 -5.32 4.51
CA ARG A 62 6.94 -5.86 4.88
C ARG A 62 7.61 -6.59 3.72
N ARG A 63 6.85 -7.40 2.97
CA ARG A 63 7.37 -8.09 1.77
C ARG A 63 7.87 -7.10 0.73
N ALA A 64 7.10 -6.04 0.45
CA ALA A 64 7.51 -4.99 -0.46
C ALA A 64 8.81 -4.31 0.01
N ALA A 65 8.94 -3.97 1.29
CA ALA A 65 10.17 -3.41 1.85
C ALA A 65 11.39 -4.35 1.72
N MET A 66 11.20 -5.65 1.88
CA MET A 66 12.27 -6.65 1.70
C MET A 66 12.70 -6.81 0.24
N MET A 67 11.82 -6.53 -0.72
CA MET A 67 12.10 -6.68 -2.15
C MET A 67 12.83 -5.47 -2.77
N GLY A 68 12.74 -4.29 -2.15
CA GLY A 68 13.33 -3.03 -2.62
C GLY A 68 12.45 -2.26 -3.59
#